data_AF-A0A958J968-F1
#
_entry.id   AF-A0A958J968-F1
#
_cell.length_a   1.000
_cell.length_b   1.000
_cell.length_c   1.000
_cell.angle_alpha   90.00
_cell.angle_beta   90.00
_cell.angle_gamma   90.00
#
_symmetry.space_group_name_H-M   'P 1'
#
loop_
_entity.id
_entity.type
_entity.pdbx_description
1 polymer ?
#
loop_
_entity_poly.entity_id
_entity_poly.type
_entity_poly.pdbx_seq_one_letter_code
_entity_poly.pdbx_strand_id
1 'polypeptide(L)'
;MALNRHFRNMFYLFSGDIAARSLGFLATAYLARVLGKANFGVIHIALALLTYAMLLSNCGLTLWGTRRIAAGSDDAANLTGQVLFIRLMLAFLTF
;
A
#
# COMPACT_ATOMS: atom_id res chain seq x y z
N MET A 1 23.76 -10.79 18.50
CA MET A 1 23.13 -11.70 17.51
C MET A 1 21.75 -11.14 17.08
N ALA A 2 21.71 -9.96 16.46
CA ALA A 2 20.45 -9.28 16.06
C ALA A 2 20.05 -9.56 14.59
N LEU A 3 20.97 -10.12 13.80
CA LEU A 3 20.82 -10.34 12.36
C LEU A 3 19.62 -11.24 12.02
N ASN A 4 19.40 -12.32 12.79
CA ASN A 4 18.30 -13.26 12.53
C ASN A 4 16.90 -12.63 12.66
N ARG A 5 16.71 -11.54 13.41
CA ARG A 5 15.37 -10.93 13.55
C ARG A 5 15.05 -10.01 12.38
N HIS A 6 16.02 -9.22 11.91
CA HIS A 6 15.84 -8.37 10.73
C HIS A 6 15.66 -9.22 9.47
N PHE A 7 16.46 -10.27 9.29
CA PHE A 7 16.32 -11.19 8.17
C PHE A 7 14.98 -11.93 8.19
N ARG A 8 14.51 -12.37 9.37
CA ARG A 8 13.21 -13.02 9.49
C ARG A 8 12.06 -12.06 9.14
N ASN A 9 12.09 -10.82 9.63
CA ASN A 9 11.08 -9.82 9.27
C ASN A 9 11.10 -9.51 7.77
N MET A 10 12.29 -9.34 7.18
CA MET A 10 12.42 -9.10 5.74
C MET A 10 11.88 -10.28 4.94
N PHE A 11 12.16 -11.52 5.36
CA PHE A 11 11.65 -12.73 4.72
C PHE A 11 10.13 -12.84 4.84
N TYR A 12 9.54 -12.52 6.00
CA TYR A 12 8.08 -12.47 6.16
C TYR A 12 7.44 -11.42 5.26
N LEU A 13 8.01 -10.21 5.19
CA LEU A 13 7.50 -9.14 4.33
C LEU A 13 7.57 -9.58 2.86
N PHE A 14 8.73 -10.08 2.44
CA PHE A 14 8.97 -10.55 1.08
C PHE A 14 8.04 -11.70 0.67
N SER A 15 7.85 -12.70 1.53
CA SER A 15 6.92 -13.79 1.29
C SER A 15 5.48 -13.29 1.20
N GLY A 16 5.11 -12.31 2.03
CA GLY A 16 3.78 -11.69 1.97
C GLY A 16 3.55 -10.93 0.67
N ASP A 17 4.53 -10.15 0.23
CA ASP A 17 4.50 -9.41 -1.04
C ASP A 17 4.41 -10.35 -2.24
N ILE A 18 5.17 -11.45 -2.26
CA ILE A 18 5.09 -12.47 -3.31
C ILE A 18 3.68 -13.08 -3.33
N ALA A 19 3.17 -13.51 -2.18
CA ALA A 19 1.84 -14.11 -2.10
C ALA A 19 0.75 -13.14 -2.60
N ALA A 20 0.80 -11.87 -2.18
CA ALA A 20 -0.14 -10.85 -2.61
C ALA A 20 -0.07 -10.60 -4.14
N ARG A 21 1.13 -10.51 -4.70
CA ARG A 21 1.32 -10.34 -6.16
C ARG A 21 0.87 -11.55 -6.96
N SER A 22 1.16 -12.76 -6.49
CA SER A 22 0.69 -14.00 -7.13
C SER A 22 -0.83 -14.08 -7.15
N LEU A 23 -1.49 -13.75 -6.03
CA LEU A 23 -2.95 -13.68 -5.97
C LEU A 23 -3.51 -12.59 -6.88
N GLY A 24 -2.89 -11.40 -6.91
CA GLY A 24 -3.27 -10.31 -7.81
C GLY A 24 -3.18 -10.71 -9.28
N PHE A 25 -2.11 -11.42 -9.66
CA PHE A 25 -1.92 -11.95 -11.01
C PHE A 25 -2.97 -13.01 -11.38
N LEU A 26 -3.29 -13.93 -10.46
CA LEU A 26 -4.34 -14.92 -10.69
C LEU A 26 -5.71 -14.24 -10.82
N ALA A 27 -5.99 -13.23 -10.01
CA ALA A 27 -7.22 -12.45 -10.08
C ALA A 27 -7.34 -11.70 -11.42
N THR A 28 -6.28 -11.05 -11.90
CA THR A 28 -6.31 -10.38 -13.22
C THR A 28 -6.48 -11.37 -14.36
N ALA A 29 -5.79 -12.53 -14.32
CA ALA A 29 -5.95 -13.59 -15.31
C ALA A 29 -7.37 -14.18 -15.31
N TYR A 30 -7.98 -14.34 -14.13
CA TYR A 30 -9.36 -14.79 -13.98
C TYR A 30 -10.36 -13.76 -14.51
N LEU A 31 -10.20 -12.48 -14.14
CA LEU A 31 -11.03 -11.38 -14.62
C LEU A 31 -10.95 -11.25 -16.15
N ALA A 32 -9.77 -11.41 -16.75
CA ALA A 32 -9.60 -11.39 -18.20
C ALA A 32 -10.37 -12.52 -18.90
N ARG A 33 -10.47 -13.71 -18.27
CA ARG A 33 -11.27 -14.83 -18.79
C ARG A 33 -12.78 -14.62 -18.63
N VAL A 34 -13.23 -14.07 -17.51
CA VAL A 34 -14.66 -13.92 -17.20
C VAL A 34 -15.29 -12.71 -17.92
N LEU A 35 -14.61 -11.57 -17.94
CA LEU A 35 -15.17 -10.32 -18.46
C LEU A 35 -15.01 -10.13 -19.99
N GLY A 36 -14.13 -10.91 -20.62
CA GLY A 36 -13.74 -10.70 -22.02
C GLY A 36 -12.96 -9.39 -22.24
N LYS A 37 -12.56 -9.13 -23.49
CA LYS A 37 -11.60 -8.06 -23.83
C LYS A 37 -12.13 -6.63 -23.55
N ALA A 38 -13.41 -6.37 -23.82
CA ALA A 38 -13.98 -5.02 -23.76
C ALA A 38 -14.15 -4.52 -22.32
N ASN A 39 -14.74 -5.33 -21.44
CA ASN A 39 -15.02 -4.92 -20.06
C ASN A 39 -13.76 -4.95 -19.17
N PHE A 40 -12.80 -5.82 -19.48
CA PHE A 40 -11.52 -5.86 -18.77
C PHE A 40 -10.73 -4.55 -18.92
N GLY A 41 -10.76 -3.93 -20.11
CA GLY A 41 -10.10 -2.64 -20.36
C GLY A 41 -10.68 -1.51 -19.50
N VAL A 42 -12.01 -1.41 -19.40
CA VAL A 42 -12.69 -0.36 -18.62
C VAL A 42 -12.35 -0.46 -17.13
N ILE A 43 -12.38 -1.68 -16.56
CA ILE A 43 -12.01 -1.89 -15.16
C ILE A 43 -10.55 -1.54 -14.91
N HIS A 44 -9.65 -1.90 -15.83
CA HIS A 44 -8.24 -1.57 -15.68
C HIS A 44 -7.96 -0.07 -15.75
N ILE A 45 -8.69 0.68 -16.58
CA ILE A 45 -8.61 2.15 -16.61
C ILE A 45 -9.10 2.74 -15.28
N ALA A 46 -10.23 2.25 -14.77
CA ALA A 46 -10.75 2.69 -13.48
C ALA A 46 -9.78 2.38 -12.32
N LEU A 47 -9.18 1.19 -12.33
CA LEU A 47 -8.14 0.80 -11.36
C LEU A 47 -6.90 1.68 -11.48
N ALA A 48 -6.47 2.03 -12.69
CA ALA A 48 -5.33 2.92 -12.90
C ALA A 48 -5.61 4.31 -12.31
N LEU A 49 -6.78 4.88 -12.60
CA LEU A 49 -7.23 6.14 -12.02
C LEU A 49 -7.29 6.08 -10.48
N LEU A 50 -7.83 4.98 -9.95
CA LEU A 50 -7.87 4.70 -8.51
C LEU A 50 -6.46 4.65 -7.91
N THR A 51 -5.48 4.01 -8.57
CA THR A 51 -4.10 3.98 -8.07
C THR A 51 -3.45 5.36 -8.02
N TYR A 52 -3.75 6.24 -8.99
CA TYR A 52 -3.29 7.64 -8.93
C TYR A 52 -3.93 8.41 -7.77
N ALA A 53 -5.23 8.20 -7.51
CA ALA A 53 -5.91 8.73 -6.33
C ALA A 53 -5.27 8.22 -5.02
N MET A 54 -5.01 6.92 -4.91
CA MET A 54 -4.36 6.32 -3.73
C MET A 54 -2.95 6.86 -3.47
N LEU A 55 -2.22 7.25 -4.53
CA LEU A 55 -0.92 7.91 -4.39
C LEU A 55 -1.07 9.26 -3.70
N LEU A 56 -2.09 10.04 -4.07
CA LEU A 56 -2.42 11.32 -3.44
C LEU A 56 -2.80 11.12 -1.97
N SER A 57 -3.65 10.15 -1.65
CA SER A 57 -4.05 9.85 -0.27
C SER A 57 -2.87 9.41 0.62
N ASN A 58 -1.88 8.72 0.05
CA ASN A 58 -0.71 8.27 0.82
C ASN A 58 0.42 9.30 0.92
N CYS A 59 0.51 10.26 -0.01
CA CYS A 59 1.42 11.41 -0.08
C CYS A 59 2.80 11.28 0.63
N GLY A 60 3.43 10.10 0.60
CA GLY A 60 4.69 9.84 1.32
C GLY A 60 4.61 9.88 2.86
N LEU A 61 3.41 9.92 3.46
CA LEU A 61 3.19 9.97 4.90
C LEU A 61 3.91 8.83 5.65
N THR A 62 3.98 7.64 5.06
CA THR A 62 4.75 6.50 5.62
C THR A 62 6.24 6.80 5.72
N LEU A 63 6.83 7.45 4.71
CA LEU A 63 8.26 7.77 4.68
C LEU A 63 8.58 8.90 5.66
N TRP A 64 7.69 9.91 5.75
CA TRP A 64 7.81 10.97 6.73
C TRP A 64 7.72 10.43 8.16
N GLY A 65 6.73 9.58 8.44
CA GLY A 65 6.54 8.95 9.73
C GLY A 65 7.71 8.07 10.17
N THR A 66 8.21 7.21 9.27
CA THR A 66 9.36 6.35 9.56
C THR A 66 10.64 7.14 9.83
N ARG A 67 10.90 8.22 9.07
CA ARG A 67 12.03 9.13 9.32
C ARG A 67 11.97 9.77 10.70
N ARG A 68 10.77 10.21 11.12
CA ARG A 68 10.58 10.92 12.39
C ARG A 68 10.68 10.00 13.61
N ILE A 69 10.20 8.75 13.49
CA ILE A 69 10.41 7.70 14.51
C ILE A 69 11.89 7.34 14.60
N ALA A 70 12.58 7.16 13.46
CA ALA A 70 13.99 6.81 13.45
C ALA A 70 14.90 7.89 14.05
N ALA A 71 14.51 9.16 13.94
CA ALA A 71 15.19 10.29 14.56
C ALA A 71 14.92 10.42 16.08
N GLY A 72 14.11 9.53 16.67
CA GLY A 72 13.78 9.54 18.10
C GLY A 72 12.99 10.77 18.54
N SER A 73 12.36 11.48 17.61
CA SER A 73 11.83 12.82 17.85
C SER A 73 10.40 12.84 18.40
N ASP A 74 9.66 11.74 18.33
CA ASP A 74 8.25 11.67 18.74
C ASP A 74 7.84 10.27 19.20
N ASP A 75 6.83 10.21 20.08
CA ASP A 75 6.17 8.96 20.47
C ASP A 75 5.46 8.33 19.27
N ALA A 76 5.77 7.05 19.00
CA ALA A 76 5.25 6.31 17.86
C ALA A 76 3.71 6.27 17.81
N ALA A 77 3.04 6.25 18.96
CA ALA A 77 1.57 6.23 19.06
C ALA A 77 0.94 7.55 18.58
N ASN A 78 1.51 8.69 19.00
CA ASN A 78 0.98 10.01 18.63
C ASN A 78 1.19 10.27 17.13
N LEU A 79 2.38 9.92 16.61
CA LEU A 79 2.69 10.06 15.19
C LEU A 79 1.79 9.17 14.31
N THR A 80 1.51 7.94 14.75
CA THR A 80 0.59 7.04 14.03
C THR A 80 -0.82 7.62 13.97
N GLY A 81 -1.31 8.23 15.06
CA GLY A 81 -2.59 8.94 15.10
C GLY A 81 -2.64 10.12 14.14
N GLN A 82 -1.60 10.95 14.10
CA GLN A 82 -1.52 12.09 13.18
C GLN A 82 -1.48 11.64 11.72
N VAL A 83 -0.65 10.64 11.39
CA VAL A 83 -0.58 10.08 10.03
C VAL A 83 -1.93 9.49 9.62
N LEU A 84 -2.63 8.82 10.53
CA LEU A 84 -3.94 8.25 10.26
C LEU A 84 -5.01 9.34 10.05
N PHE A 85 -5.01 10.39 10.87
CA PHE A 85 -5.91 11.53 10.71
C PHE A 85 -5.70 12.26 9.39
N ILE A 86 -4.44 12.56 9.05
CA ILE A 86 -4.08 13.19 7.78
C ILE A 86 -4.47 12.28 6.61
N ARG A 87 -4.19 10.98 6.67
CA ARG A 87 -4.63 10.01 5.64
C ARG A 87 -6.14 10.00 5.44
N LEU A 88 -6.93 10.04 6.52
CA LEU A 88 -8.39 10.09 6.43
C LEU A 88 -8.87 11.40 5.78
N MET A 89 -8.28 12.54 6.15
CA MET A 89 -8.57 13.84 5.52
C MET A 89 -8.25 13.83 4.02
N LEU A 90 -7.09 13.32 3.63
CA LEU A 90 -6.71 13.23 2.21
C LEU A 90 -7.57 12.19 1.46
N ALA A 91 -7.93 11.08 2.09
CA ALA A 91 -8.83 10.09 1.49
C ALA A 91 -10.19 10.72 1.18
N PHE A 92 -10.75 11.50 2.12
CA PHE A 92 -12.02 12.22 1.93
C PHE A 92 -11.94 13.31 0.85
N LEU A 93 -10.76 13.89 0.61
CA LEU A 93 -10.57 14.87 -0.45
C LEU A 93 -10.38 14.24 -1.82
N THR A 94 -9.99 12.97 -1.87
CA THR A 94 -9.65 12.27 -3.12
C THR A 94 -10.81 11.40 -3.65
N PHE A 95 -11.67 10.89 -2.77
CA PHE A 95 -12.87 10.10 -3.10
C PHE A 95 -14.14 10.93 -2.95
#